data_AF-A0A8X6NK04-F1
#
_entry.id   AF-A0A8X6NK04-F1
#
_cell.length_a   1.000
_cell.length_b   1.000
_cell.length_c   1.000
_cell.angle_alpha   90.00
_cell.angle_beta   90.00
_cell.angle_gamma   90.00
#
_symmetry.space_group_name_H-M   'P 1'
#
loop_
_entity.id
_entity.type
_entity.pdbx_description
1 polymer ?
#
loop_
_entity_poly.entity_id
_entity_poly.type
_entity_poly.pdbx_seq_one_letter_code
_entity_poly.pdbx_strand_id
1 'polypeptide(L)'
;MHDFVLGTSTDTEATILYQEMQQFTSHICLPCKLSKAKCGKQIEAPLPSERVVPSTPFTITVIDFAGPAYICCFKLRDIVYIALFTCATTRALHLELVSDLTTDKFLLALQLFVGRRGLPHTIYTDNATIFHAINKELVLL
;
A
#
# COMPACT_ATOMS: atom_id res chain seq x y z
N MET A 1 -67.27 18.52 15.83
CA MET A 1 -67.52 17.70 17.02
C MET A 1 -66.89 16.34 16.78
N HIS A 2 -65.62 16.20 17.12
CA HIS A 2 -64.91 14.95 17.41
C HIS A 2 -63.57 15.39 18.02
N ASP A 3 -63.73 15.90 19.24
CA ASP A 3 -62.88 15.70 20.40
C ASP A 3 -61.37 15.48 20.17
N PHE A 4 -60.65 16.58 20.41
CA PHE A 4 -59.30 16.59 20.96
C PHE A 4 -59.32 15.89 22.32
N VAL A 5 -59.01 14.58 22.34
CA VAL A 5 -58.86 13.80 23.59
C VAL A 5 -57.38 13.48 23.80
N LEU A 6 -56.83 14.18 24.79
CA LEU A 6 -55.69 13.87 25.67
C LEU A 6 -54.83 12.64 25.28
N GLY A 7 -53.62 12.91 24.77
CA GLY A 7 -52.45 12.03 24.82
C GLY A 7 -51.59 12.39 26.03
N THR A 8 -51.24 11.38 26.82
CA THR A 8 -50.66 11.42 28.15
C THR A 8 -49.23 11.98 28.18
N SER A 9 -48.72 12.32 29.37
CA SER A 9 -47.32 12.75 29.65
C SER A 9 -46.21 11.86 29.07
N THR A 10 -46.58 10.71 28.50
CA THR A 10 -45.76 9.72 27.81
C THR A 10 -45.28 10.15 26.42
N ASP A 11 -46.00 11.03 25.72
CA ASP A 11 -45.67 11.41 24.35
C ASP A 11 -44.49 12.39 24.28
N THR A 12 -44.39 13.26 25.29
CA THR A 12 -43.24 14.14 25.50
C THR A 12 -42.00 13.35 25.95
N GLU A 13 -42.15 12.35 26.82
CA GLU A 13 -41.02 11.52 27.25
C GLU A 13 -40.49 10.63 26.12
N ALA A 14 -41.38 10.03 25.32
CA ALA A 14 -40.97 9.25 24.14
C ALA A 14 -40.21 10.10 23.11
N THR A 15 -40.61 11.37 22.93
CA THR A 15 -39.93 12.30 22.03
C THR A 15 -38.55 12.68 22.56
N ILE A 16 -38.42 12.93 23.86
CA ILE A 16 -37.14 13.24 24.53
C ILE A 16 -36.18 12.05 24.41
N LEU A 17 -36.63 10.83 24.71
CA LEU A 17 -35.83 9.60 24.56
C LEU A 17 -35.37 9.39 23.13
N TYR A 18 -36.24 9.66 22.14
CA TYR A 18 -35.87 9.56 20.73
C TYR A 18 -34.78 10.57 20.34
N GLN A 19 -34.85 11.80 20.85
CA GLN A 19 -33.80 12.81 20.66
C GLN A 19 -32.48 12.43 21.35
N GLU A 20 -32.52 11.88 22.57
CA GLU A 20 -31.33 11.40 23.28
C GLU A 20 -30.68 10.21 22.55
N MET A 21 -31.48 9.27 22.05
CA MET A 21 -30.98 8.15 21.24
C MET A 21 -30.35 8.60 19.93
N GLN A 22 -30.89 9.65 19.28
CA GLN A 22 -30.28 10.25 18.10
C GLN A 22 -28.94 10.93 18.41
N GLN A 23 -28.86 11.67 19.52
CA GLN A 23 -27.59 12.26 19.97
C GLN A 23 -26.55 11.19 20.31
N PHE A 24 -26.97 10.11 20.99
CA PHE A 24 -26.12 8.97 21.34
C PHE A 24 -25.59 8.26 20.09
N THR A 25 -26.44 8.00 19.09
CA THR A 25 -26.01 7.36 17.83
C THR A 25 -25.12 8.26 16.97
N SER A 26 -25.26 9.57 17.06
CA SER A 26 -24.41 10.54 16.36
C SER A 26 -23.01 10.65 16.97
N HIS A 27 -22.91 10.71 18.30
CA HIS A 27 -21.68 11.15 18.97
C HIS A 27 -20.99 10.07 19.82
N ILE A 28 -21.71 9.06 20.30
CA ILE A 28 -21.22 8.12 21.30
C ILE A 28 -21.07 6.70 20.74
N CYS A 29 -21.99 6.26 19.86
CA CYS A 29 -21.95 4.92 19.27
C CYS A 29 -20.90 4.80 18.15
N LEU A 30 -19.79 4.11 18.44
CA LEU A 30 -18.70 3.90 17.47
C LEU A 30 -19.15 3.18 16.18
N PRO A 31 -19.96 2.09 16.22
CA PRO A 31 -20.49 1.46 15.01
C PRO A 31 -21.28 2.42 14.11
N CYS A 32 -22.15 3.25 14.70
CA CYS A 32 -22.93 4.23 13.94
C CYS A 32 -22.07 5.36 13.38
N LYS A 33 -21.04 5.78 14.12
CA LYS A 33 -20.06 6.78 13.66
C LYS A 33 -19.25 6.29 12.47
N LEU A 34 -18.82 5.03 12.48
CA LEU A 34 -18.10 4.40 11.37
C LEU A 34 -19.01 4.20 10.15
N SER A 35 -20.24 3.72 10.35
CA SER A 35 -21.20 3.52 9.26
C SER A 35 -21.64 4.82 8.57
N LYS A 36 -21.74 5.92 9.32
CA LYS A 36 -22.10 7.25 8.81
C LYS A 36 -20.88 8.12 8.48
N ALA A 37 -19.67 7.58 8.56
CA ALA A 37 -18.46 8.32 8.26
C ALA A 37 -18.49 8.77 6.79
N LYS A 38 -18.23 10.06 6.55
CA LYS A 38 -18.07 10.58 5.19
C LYS A 38 -16.76 10.05 4.59
N CYS A 39 -16.73 9.87 3.28
CA CYS A 39 -15.50 9.55 2.58
C CYS A 39 -14.44 10.62 2.91
N GLY A 40 -13.27 10.19 3.37
CA GLY A 40 -12.16 11.08 3.67
C GLY A 40 -11.70 11.79 2.40
N LYS A 41 -11.33 13.06 2.50
CA LYS A 41 -10.64 13.75 1.41
C LYS A 41 -9.16 13.45 1.51
N GLN A 42 -8.59 12.88 0.46
CA GLN A 42 -7.14 12.68 0.39
C GLN A 42 -6.46 14.03 0.19
N ILE A 43 -5.52 14.36 1.09
CA ILE A 43 -4.64 15.52 0.93
C ILE A 43 -3.49 15.06 0.05
N GLU A 44 -3.45 15.52 -1.20
CA GLU A 44 -2.37 15.20 -2.13
C GLU A 44 -1.13 16.04 -1.81
N ALA A 45 -0.02 15.37 -1.53
CA ALA A 45 1.28 16.03 -1.43
C ALA A 45 1.86 16.28 -2.84
N PRO A 46 2.72 17.30 -3.02
CA PRO A 46 3.48 17.46 -4.26
C PRO A 46 4.24 16.18 -4.59
N LEU A 47 4.28 15.83 -5.88
CA LEU A 47 5.06 14.68 -6.32
C LEU A 47 6.55 14.91 -6.04
N PRO A 48 7.28 13.88 -5.60
CA PRO A 48 8.73 13.97 -5.37
C PRO A 48 9.45 14.29 -6.69
N SER A 49 10.51 15.10 -6.61
CA SER A 49 11.32 15.55 -7.75
C SER A 49 11.81 14.38 -8.61
N GLU A 50 12.12 13.26 -7.98
CA GLU A 50 12.59 12.03 -8.59
C GLU A 50 11.59 11.41 -9.58
N ARG A 51 10.29 11.75 -9.45
CA ARG A 51 9.22 11.32 -10.37
C ARG A 51 8.92 12.32 -11.48
N VAL A 52 9.41 13.55 -11.38
CA VAL A 52 9.00 14.67 -12.25
C VAL A 52 10.17 15.23 -13.06
N VAL A 53 11.37 15.26 -12.49
CA VAL A 53 12.58 15.77 -13.13
C VAL A 53 13.14 14.70 -14.08
N PRO A 54 13.27 14.97 -15.39
CA PRO A 54 13.85 14.03 -16.34
C PRO A 54 15.30 13.68 -16.00
N SER A 55 15.62 12.40 -16.12
CA SER A 55 16.95 11.83 -15.87
C SER A 55 17.17 10.64 -16.82
N THR A 56 18.39 10.15 -16.92
CA THR A 56 18.66 8.97 -17.75
C THR A 56 17.91 7.75 -17.17
N PRO A 57 17.40 6.83 -18.03
CA PRO A 57 16.66 5.67 -17.57
C PRO A 57 17.41 4.88 -16.49
N PHE A 58 16.68 4.41 -15.48
CA PHE A 58 17.19 3.64 -14.34
C PHE A 58 18.18 4.37 -13.41
N THR A 59 18.42 5.68 -13.58
CA THR A 59 19.20 6.48 -12.60
C THR A 59 18.62 6.38 -11.20
N ILE A 60 17.29 6.49 -11.12
CA ILE A 60 16.53 6.35 -9.89
C ILE A 60 15.64 5.13 -10.08
N THR A 61 15.95 4.07 -9.35
CA THR A 61 15.27 2.78 -9.47
C THR A 61 14.54 2.48 -8.17
N VAL A 62 13.28 2.11 -8.29
CA VAL A 62 12.47 1.57 -7.20
C VAL A 62 12.44 0.06 -7.34
N ILE A 63 12.74 -0.66 -6.28
CA ILE A 63 12.74 -2.12 -6.25
C ILE A 63 11.54 -2.59 -5.44
N ASP A 64 10.80 -3.54 -5.99
CA ASP A 64 9.67 -4.20 -5.36
C ASP A 64 9.68 -5.70 -5.70
N PHE A 65 8.91 -6.49 -4.97
CA PHE A 65 8.73 -7.92 -5.25
C PHE A 65 7.27 -8.23 -5.56
N ALA A 66 7.02 -8.85 -6.70
CA ALA A 66 5.73 -9.49 -6.94
C ALA A 66 5.71 -10.86 -6.24
N GLY A 67 4.65 -11.06 -5.45
CA GLY A 67 4.44 -12.22 -4.59
C GLY A 67 4.37 -13.56 -5.33
N PRO A 68 4.19 -14.65 -4.56
CA PRO A 68 4.54 -16.00 -4.99
C PRO A 68 3.81 -16.40 -6.27
N ALA A 69 4.56 -16.51 -7.36
CA ALA A 69 4.10 -17.03 -8.63
C ALA A 69 4.40 -18.53 -8.68
N TYR A 70 3.41 -19.31 -9.11
CA TYR A 70 3.60 -20.74 -9.31
C TYR A 70 4.11 -20.98 -10.73
N ILE A 71 5.32 -21.50 -10.85
CA ILE A 71 5.83 -21.99 -12.12
C ILE A 71 5.75 -23.51 -12.16
N CYS A 72 5.40 -24.03 -13.33
CA CYS A 72 5.32 -25.47 -13.56
C CYS A 72 6.62 -25.91 -14.23
N CYS A 73 7.54 -26.49 -13.46
CA CYS A 73 8.79 -27.02 -13.96
C CYS A 73 8.74 -28.56 -13.89
N PHE A 74 8.72 -29.22 -15.04
CA PHE A 74 8.97 -30.66 -15.18
C PHE A 74 8.26 -31.59 -14.17
N LYS A 75 7.03 -31.22 -13.73
CA LYS A 75 6.09 -31.90 -12.80
C LYS A 75 6.05 -31.41 -11.34
N LEU A 76 6.90 -30.46 -10.93
CA LEU A 76 6.83 -29.82 -9.62
C LEU A 76 6.29 -28.38 -9.75
N ARG A 77 5.51 -27.96 -8.76
CA ARG A 77 5.08 -26.56 -8.61
C ARG A 77 6.03 -25.88 -7.65
N ASP A 78 6.91 -25.07 -8.20
CA ASP A 78 7.81 -24.23 -7.41
C ASP A 78 7.21 -22.83 -7.29
N ILE A 79 7.37 -22.27 -6.09
CA ILE A 79 7.02 -20.89 -5.81
C ILE A 79 8.24 -20.05 -6.15
N VAL A 80 8.03 -19.05 -7.00
CA VAL A 80 9.05 -18.06 -7.36
C VAL A 80 8.51 -16.66 -7.15
N TYR A 81 9.43 -15.71 -7.05
CA TYR A 81 9.14 -14.29 -6.91
C TYR A 81 9.69 -13.55 -8.12
N ILE A 82 9.15 -12.36 -8.38
CA ILE A 82 9.64 -11.50 -9.46
C ILE A 82 10.17 -10.23 -8.83
N ALA A 83 11.46 -9.96 -8.99
CA ALA A 83 12.06 -8.69 -8.63
C ALA A 83 11.71 -7.65 -9.71
N LEU A 84 11.05 -6.59 -9.28
CA LEU A 84 10.57 -5.47 -10.09
C LEU A 84 11.55 -4.32 -9.94
N PHE A 85 12.32 -4.02 -10.99
CA PHE A 85 13.16 -2.83 -11.05
C PHE A 85 12.46 -1.75 -11.88
N THR A 86 11.92 -0.74 -11.21
CA THR A 86 11.11 0.31 -11.82
C THR A 86 11.89 1.60 -11.91
N CYS A 87 12.04 2.18 -13.10
CA CYS A 87 12.60 3.52 -13.23
C CYS A 87 11.60 4.59 -12.76
N ALA A 88 11.99 5.44 -11.81
CA ALA A 88 11.12 6.49 -11.27
C ALA A 88 10.73 7.54 -12.32
N THR A 89 11.64 7.84 -13.26
CA THR A 89 11.47 8.86 -14.29
C THR A 89 10.66 8.38 -15.48
N THR A 90 11.01 7.24 -16.07
CA THR A 90 10.37 6.76 -17.31
C THR A 90 9.25 5.75 -17.05
N ARG A 91 9.13 5.23 -15.83
CA ARG A 91 8.24 4.11 -15.48
C ARG A 91 8.55 2.81 -16.24
N ALA A 92 9.74 2.70 -16.83
CA ALA A 92 10.22 1.46 -17.41
C ALA A 92 10.37 0.39 -16.32
N LEU A 93 9.92 -0.83 -16.63
CA LEU A 93 10.04 -2.00 -15.78
C LEU A 93 11.08 -2.95 -16.33
N HIS A 94 11.96 -3.42 -15.45
CA HIS A 94 12.85 -4.54 -15.70
C HIS A 94 12.53 -5.65 -14.69
N LEU A 95 12.33 -6.86 -15.18
CA LEU A 95 11.87 -8.00 -14.37
C LEU A 95 12.97 -9.04 -14.32
N GLU A 96 13.26 -9.53 -13.11
CA GLU A 96 14.13 -10.69 -12.90
C GLU A 96 13.39 -11.74 -12.06
N LEU A 97 13.51 -13.00 -12.46
CA LEU A 97 12.90 -14.11 -11.75
C LEU A 97 13.81 -14.56 -10.60
N VAL A 98 13.24 -14.73 -9.42
CA VAL A 98 13.97 -15.07 -8.20
C VAL A 98 13.35 -16.31 -7.56
N SER A 99 14.15 -17.32 -7.22
CA SER A 99 13.64 -18.58 -6.67
C SER A 99 13.07 -18.46 -5.26
N ASP A 100 13.56 -17.49 -4.49
CA ASP A 100 13.15 -17.24 -3.11
C ASP A 100 13.42 -15.77 -2.74
N LEU A 101 13.04 -15.38 -1.53
CA LEU A 101 13.25 -14.04 -1.01
C LEU A 101 14.49 -13.96 -0.11
N THR A 102 15.57 -14.68 -0.44
CA THR A 102 16.84 -14.59 0.30
C THR A 102 17.74 -13.49 -0.27
N THR A 103 18.65 -12.99 0.57
CA THR A 103 19.66 -11.97 0.21
C THR A 103 20.47 -12.40 -1.01
N ASP A 104 20.97 -13.64 -1.04
CA ASP A 104 21.83 -14.15 -2.11
C ASP A 104 21.13 -14.12 -3.48
N LYS A 105 19.87 -14.56 -3.51
CA LYS A 105 19.10 -14.59 -4.76
C LYS A 105 18.73 -13.19 -5.23
N PHE A 106 18.45 -12.28 -4.30
CA PHE A 106 18.26 -10.87 -4.65
C PHE A 106 19.53 -10.23 -5.18
N LEU A 107 20.69 -10.45 -4.54
CA LEU A 107 21.97 -9.89 -5.01
C LEU A 107 22.30 -10.36 -6.42
N LEU A 108 22.05 -11.63 -6.74
CA LEU A 108 22.18 -12.14 -8.09
C LEU A 108 21.25 -11.40 -9.08
N ALA A 109 19.98 -11.21 -8.71
CA ALA A 109 19.03 -10.45 -9.54
C ALA A 109 19.47 -8.99 -9.74
N LEU A 110 20.01 -8.35 -8.70
CA LEU A 110 20.56 -6.99 -8.77
C LEU A 110 21.79 -6.92 -9.70
N GLN A 111 22.70 -7.89 -9.61
CA GLN A 111 23.86 -7.97 -10.51
C GLN A 111 23.43 -8.15 -11.97
N LEU A 112 22.43 -8.99 -12.24
CA LEU A 112 21.86 -9.17 -13.59
C LEU A 112 21.23 -7.88 -14.11
N PHE A 113 20.48 -7.16 -13.26
CA PHE A 113 19.92 -5.86 -13.58
C PHE A 113 21.02 -4.84 -13.91
N VAL A 114 22.03 -4.70 -13.05
CA VAL A 114 23.14 -3.75 -13.24
C VAL A 114 23.94 -4.09 -14.50
N GLY A 115 24.20 -5.38 -14.77
CA GLY A 115 24.88 -5.81 -15.97
C GLY A 115 24.13 -5.47 -17.27
N ARG A 116 22.80 -5.36 -17.22
CA ARG A 116 21.96 -5.04 -18.39
C ARG A 116 21.59 -3.56 -18.52
N ARG A 117 21.37 -2.88 -17.40
CA ARG A 117 20.82 -1.50 -17.35
C ARG A 117 21.80 -0.46 -16.84
N GLY A 118 22.93 -0.88 -16.28
CA GLY A 118 23.89 0.00 -15.61
C GLY A 118 23.60 0.15 -14.12
N LEU A 119 24.56 0.70 -13.39
CA LEU A 119 24.43 0.94 -11.96
C LEU A 119 23.50 2.13 -11.71
N PRO A 120 22.40 1.97 -10.95
CA PRO A 120 21.55 3.09 -10.58
C PRO A 120 22.29 4.01 -9.60
N HIS A 121 22.04 5.32 -9.69
CA HIS A 121 22.54 6.29 -8.72
C HIS A 121 21.80 6.18 -7.38
N THR A 122 20.49 5.94 -7.43
CA THR A 122 19.65 5.84 -6.24
C THR A 122 18.71 4.67 -6.36
N ILE A 123 18.68 3.85 -5.31
CA ILE A 123 17.75 2.74 -5.17
C ILE A 123 16.79 3.07 -4.03
N TYR A 124 15.49 3.00 -4.31
CA TYR A 124 14.43 3.03 -3.31
C TYR A 124 13.86 1.63 -3.14
N THR A 125 13.71 1.19 -1.90
CA THR A 125 13.09 -0.09 -1.55
C THR A 125 11.99 0.16 -0.54
N ASP A 126 11.12 -0.82 -0.36
CA ASP A 126 10.28 -0.86 0.83
C ASP A 126 11.11 -1.22 2.07
N ASN A 127 10.43 -1.36 3.21
CA ASN A 127 11.06 -1.70 4.48
C ASN A 127 11.17 -3.21 4.70
N ALA A 128 11.26 -4.02 3.65
CA ALA A 128 11.43 -5.46 3.81
C ALA A 128 12.76 -5.81 4.51
N THR A 129 12.75 -6.88 5.30
CA THR A 129 13.90 -7.32 6.11
C THR A 129 15.12 -7.67 5.25
N ILE A 130 14.89 -8.13 4.03
CA ILE A 130 15.93 -8.51 3.06
C ILE A 130 16.77 -7.29 2.70
N PHE A 131 16.13 -6.14 2.43
CA PHE A 131 16.82 -4.90 2.09
C PHE A 131 17.65 -4.34 3.24
N HIS A 132 17.22 -4.54 4.49
CA HIS A 132 18.03 -4.19 5.65
C HIS A 132 19.31 -5.03 5.75
N ALA A 133 19.23 -6.32 5.41
CA ALA A 133 20.40 -7.19 5.39
C ALA A 133 21.37 -6.76 4.27
N ILE A 134 20.84 -6.50 3.08
CA ILE A 134 21.61 -6.08 1.90
C ILE A 134 22.32 -4.75 2.12
N ASN A 135 21.73 -3.80 2.84
CA ASN A 135 22.35 -2.50 3.07
C ASN A 135 23.73 -2.61 3.76
N LYS A 136 23.99 -3.72 4.47
CA LYS A 136 25.31 -4.02 5.05
C LYS A 136 26.29 -4.60 4.03
N GLU A 137 25.80 -5.34 3.05
CA GLU A 137 26.59 -6.04 2.02
C GLU A 137 26.84 -5.19 0.78
N LEU A 138 26.00 -4.17 0.53
CA LEU A 138 26.09 -3.29 -0.65
C LEU A 138 27.36 -2.42 -0.69
N VAL A 139 28.15 -2.40 0.38
CA VAL A 139 29.46 -1.73 0.43
C VAL A 139 30.48 -2.41 -0.51
N LEU A 140 30.18 -3.61 -1.01
CA LEU A 140 31.09 -4.45 -1.81
C LEU A 140 30.83 -4.42 -3.33
N LEU A 141 29.84 -3.67 -3.82
CA LEU A 141 29.55 -3.48 -5.26
C LEU A 141 30.14 -2.16 -5.76
#